data_AF-A0A4Q7VN17-F1
#
_entry.id   AF-A0A4Q7VN17-F1
#
_cell.length_a   1.000
_cell.length_b   1.000
_cell.length_c   1.000
_cell.angle_alpha   90.00
_cell.angle_beta   90.00
_cell.angle_gamma   90.00
#
_symmetry.space_group_name_H-M   'P 1'
#
loop_
_entity.id
_entity.type
_entity.pdbx_description
1 polymer ?
#
loop_
_entity_poly.entity_id
_entity_poly.type
_entity_poly.pdbx_seq_one_letter_code
_entity_poly.pdbx_strand_id
1 'polypeptide(L)'
;MTEEATFKRQPLLLSGHQDWQWSLDLPRNDKVVRDATLGLRIEGWVLPPAQLVSAQRPVQLWLRQVDAETPAFVLPLNVERKDVISKVLAQEPGGHPQLRCGYLAHVQLADGVWELGYALGEAVMWISRWNIGRPALRLVAVPTSAAAPAAREAAPAAAPTATPAPAAPPGPPPLKVLHGTEGWLFLDNDSNRSVDQFTGRLLLDEPALDQWQAYLDQGLALAASVHARHALVIAPSKEQVLPQHYPHPRAPLTVLDQVLALARPEHHVVDGAALLAAQPAPEACFMRTDTHWTDRGALQAVLAAIEALGFDAALARAAFEADSYRVIRNAGDLGLKFDPPVYAPTEFLVGHSPYEGARFDNRLPNFGRVMIFEQADAPLDDSLLMFGASSGYTMLKYLRRLFKRCVFVHSAGHVDPALVRHEQPGALLLQSNGRFLVEPPRTDFDTRGRVAAKLAEASEGLRAHVQALLQTGPTDAADTPYFAMLGACA
;
A
#
# COMPACT_ATOMS: atom_id res chain seq x y z
N MET A 1 3.31 -23.12 -12.12
CA MET A 1 4.09 -23.92 -11.15
C MET A 1 4.68 -22.95 -10.15
N THR A 2 4.19 -22.93 -8.91
CA THR A 2 4.73 -22.12 -7.82
C THR A 2 6.12 -22.64 -7.48
N GLU A 3 7.16 -21.80 -7.57
CA GLU A 3 8.40 -22.09 -6.84
C GLU A 3 8.06 -22.02 -5.35
N GLU A 4 7.73 -23.16 -4.76
CA GLU A 4 7.36 -23.26 -3.35
C GLU A 4 8.63 -23.30 -2.50
N ALA A 5 9.12 -22.18 -1.99
CA ALA A 5 10.19 -22.27 -0.99
C ALA A 5 9.66 -22.98 0.27
N THR A 6 10.10 -24.22 0.50
CA THR A 6 9.81 -24.96 1.73
C THR A 6 10.65 -24.39 2.85
N PHE A 7 9.95 -23.85 3.85
CA PHE A 7 10.53 -23.31 5.07
C PHE A 7 10.43 -24.37 6.17
N LYS A 8 11.56 -24.90 6.61
CA LYS A 8 11.60 -25.88 7.70
C LYS A 8 12.50 -25.37 8.82
N ARG A 9 11.90 -25.04 9.96
CA ARG A 9 12.66 -24.72 11.17
C ARG A 9 13.42 -25.96 11.62
N GLN A 10 14.72 -25.82 11.84
CA GLN A 10 15.57 -26.90 12.32
C GLN A 10 15.76 -26.76 13.85
N PRO A 11 15.95 -27.88 14.57
CA PRO A 11 16.39 -27.83 15.96
C PRO A 11 17.71 -27.08 16.01
N LEU A 12 17.74 -25.99 16.77
CA LEU A 12 18.96 -25.23 17.03
C LEU A 12 19.35 -25.49 18.48
N LEU A 13 20.60 -25.91 18.71
CA LEU A 13 21.20 -25.83 20.04
C LEU A 13 21.39 -24.35 20.34
N LEU A 14 20.66 -23.83 21.33
CA LEU A 14 20.86 -22.47 21.84
C LEU A 14 22.35 -22.30 22.17
N SER A 15 23.03 -21.42 21.45
CA SER A 15 24.43 -21.09 21.71
C SER A 15 24.46 -19.67 22.27
N GLY A 16 24.72 -19.52 23.57
CA GLY A 16 24.83 -18.21 24.21
C GLY A 16 24.24 -18.16 25.62
N HIS A 17 24.44 -17.02 26.28
CA HIS A 17 24.07 -16.75 27.67
C HIS A 17 22.62 -17.14 28.00
N GLN A 18 22.42 -17.89 29.09
CA GLN A 18 21.10 -18.44 29.46
C GLN A 18 20.06 -17.40 29.93
N ASP A 19 20.44 -16.11 30.03
CA ASP A 19 19.64 -15.09 30.70
C ASP A 19 18.85 -14.17 29.75
N TRP A 20 18.88 -14.41 28.44
CA TRP A 20 18.10 -13.61 27.49
C TRP A 20 16.66 -14.11 27.40
N GLN A 21 15.71 -13.18 27.40
CA GLN A 21 14.30 -13.50 27.17
C GLN A 21 13.89 -13.01 25.79
N TRP A 22 13.20 -13.83 25.02
CA TRP A 22 12.82 -13.47 23.66
C TRP A 22 11.59 -14.25 23.20
N SER A 23 10.94 -13.73 22.16
CA SER A 23 9.96 -14.45 21.37
C SER A 23 10.18 -14.15 19.89
N LEU A 24 9.93 -15.16 19.06
CA LEU A 24 9.75 -15.00 17.62
C LEU A 24 8.27 -15.19 17.35
N ASP A 25 7.56 -14.08 17.16
CA ASP A 25 6.11 -14.05 16.96
C ASP A 25 5.75 -14.53 15.54
N LEU A 26 6.61 -14.19 14.56
CA LEU A 26 6.59 -14.70 13.18
C LEU A 26 8.02 -14.89 12.63
N PRO A 27 8.27 -15.95 11.84
CA PRO A 27 7.35 -17.02 11.46
C PRO A 27 7.09 -18.02 12.59
N ARG A 28 5.84 -18.51 12.70
CA ARG A 28 5.44 -19.56 13.67
C ARG A 28 5.87 -20.94 13.17
N ASN A 29 6.13 -21.87 14.09
CA ASN A 29 6.60 -23.24 13.80
C ASN A 29 5.72 -23.97 12.77
N ASP A 30 6.37 -24.83 11.97
CA ASP A 30 5.75 -25.82 11.06
C ASP A 30 4.83 -25.28 9.96
N LYS A 31 5.07 -24.04 9.51
CA LYS A 31 4.37 -23.47 8.35
C LYS A 31 5.28 -23.41 7.12
N VAL A 32 4.81 -24.01 6.02
CA VAL A 32 5.38 -23.80 4.67
C VAL A 32 5.09 -22.36 4.25
N VAL A 33 6.13 -21.55 4.07
CA VAL A 33 6.02 -20.17 3.58
C VAL A 33 5.91 -20.20 2.05
N ARG A 34 4.68 -20.19 1.53
CA ARG A 34 4.42 -20.21 0.08
C ARG A 34 4.48 -18.82 -0.53
N ASP A 35 5.63 -18.15 -0.47
CA ASP A 35 5.86 -16.93 -1.26
C ASP A 35 7.33 -16.50 -1.21
N ALA A 36 8.11 -16.87 -2.24
CA ALA A 36 9.50 -16.41 -2.38
C ALA A 36 9.61 -14.96 -2.92
N THR A 37 8.49 -14.29 -3.23
CA THR A 37 8.49 -12.97 -3.90
C THR A 37 8.24 -11.78 -2.96
N LEU A 38 7.58 -11.96 -1.82
CA LEU A 38 7.27 -10.87 -0.86
C LEU A 38 8.26 -10.73 0.31
N GLY A 39 9.20 -11.67 0.43
CA GLY A 39 10.16 -11.71 1.54
C GLY A 39 9.55 -12.29 2.81
N LEU A 40 10.40 -12.85 3.66
CA LEU A 40 10.03 -13.43 4.94
C LEU A 40 9.75 -12.31 5.95
N ARG A 41 8.54 -12.27 6.52
CA ARG A 41 8.22 -11.43 7.67
C ARG A 41 8.85 -12.02 8.93
N ILE A 42 9.69 -11.24 9.58
CA ILE A 42 10.35 -11.57 10.83
C ILE A 42 9.85 -10.58 11.88
N GLU A 43 9.20 -11.10 12.92
CA GLU A 43 8.62 -10.30 13.99
C GLU A 43 8.78 -10.99 15.33
N GLY A 44 9.06 -10.21 16.35
CA GLY A 44 9.24 -10.73 17.70
C GLY A 44 9.75 -9.66 18.65
N TRP A 45 10.33 -10.11 19.75
CA TRP A 45 10.93 -9.24 20.76
C TRP A 45 12.10 -9.91 21.47
N VAL A 46 12.98 -9.09 22.04
CA VAL A 46 14.14 -9.55 22.82
C VAL A 46 14.43 -8.61 23.99
N LEU A 47 14.68 -9.20 25.14
CA LEU A 47 15.14 -8.54 26.36
C LEU A 47 16.54 -9.07 26.69
N PRO A 48 17.60 -8.25 26.52
CA PRO A 48 18.92 -8.60 27.02
C PRO A 48 18.92 -8.64 28.56
N PRO A 49 19.88 -9.36 29.18
CA PRO A 49 20.07 -9.39 30.62
C PRO A 49 20.25 -7.98 31.21
N ALA A 50 19.69 -7.73 32.40
CA ALA A 50 19.68 -6.40 33.02
C ALA A 50 21.09 -5.77 33.18
N GLN A 51 22.11 -6.59 33.39
CA GLN A 51 23.52 -6.18 33.54
C GLN A 51 24.13 -5.63 32.24
N LEU A 52 23.52 -5.94 31.09
CA LEU A 52 23.98 -5.53 29.76
C LEU A 52 23.22 -4.29 29.25
N VAL A 53 22.02 -4.03 29.78
CA VAL A 53 21.24 -2.82 29.52
C VAL A 53 21.93 -1.57 30.09
N SER A 54 22.58 -1.70 31.25
CA SER A 54 23.33 -0.62 31.91
C SER A 54 24.60 -0.19 31.16
N ALA A 55 25.12 -1.02 30.24
CA ALA A 55 26.31 -0.73 29.45
C ALA A 55 26.02 0.04 28.14
N GLN A 56 24.77 0.41 27.86
CA GLN A 56 24.30 1.16 26.67
C GLN A 56 24.75 0.59 25.31
N ARG A 57 25.04 -0.71 25.22
CA ARG A 57 25.36 -1.34 23.94
C ARG A 57 24.08 -1.69 23.18
N PRO A 58 23.94 -1.31 21.89
CA PRO A 58 22.74 -1.62 21.13
C PRO A 58 22.64 -3.11 20.85
N VAL A 59 21.53 -3.72 21.24
CA VAL A 59 21.18 -5.08 20.79
C VAL A 59 20.77 -5.01 19.34
N GLN A 60 21.40 -5.85 18.52
CA GLN A 60 21.10 -5.97 17.10
C GLN A 60 20.50 -7.34 16.80
N LEU A 61 19.55 -7.40 15.88
CA LEU A 61 19.04 -8.67 15.38
C LEU A 61 19.80 -9.03 14.10
N TRP A 62 20.59 -10.09 14.16
CA TRP A 62 21.40 -10.59 13.07
C TRP A 62 20.67 -11.70 12.32
N LEU A 63 20.68 -11.59 11.01
CA LEU A 63 20.18 -12.60 10.10
C LEU A 63 21.28 -12.96 9.10
N ARG A 64 21.67 -14.23 9.08
CA ARG A 64 22.77 -14.71 8.24
C ARG A 64 22.44 -16.04 7.58
N GLN A 65 23.13 -16.34 6.48
CA GLN A 65 23.21 -17.69 5.97
C GLN A 65 24.20 -18.49 6.83
N VAL A 66 23.94 -19.77 7.08
CA VAL A 66 24.84 -20.66 7.84
C VAL A 66 26.23 -20.65 7.21
N ASP A 67 27.27 -20.69 8.05
CA ASP A 67 28.70 -20.62 7.69
C ASP A 67 29.22 -19.24 7.23
N ALA A 68 28.36 -18.20 7.19
CA ALA A 68 28.82 -16.83 7.02
C ALA A 68 29.35 -16.26 8.35
N GLU A 69 30.56 -15.67 8.34
CA GLU A 69 31.13 -15.01 9.51
C GLU A 69 30.42 -13.70 9.88
N THR A 70 29.74 -13.06 8.92
CA THR A 70 29.03 -11.78 9.09
C THR A 70 27.53 -11.91 8.74
N PRO A 71 26.66 -11.07 9.32
CA PRO A 71 25.24 -11.08 9.01
C PRO A 71 24.95 -10.49 7.64
N ALA A 72 24.03 -11.10 6.89
CA ALA A 72 23.53 -10.54 5.64
C ALA A 72 22.53 -9.40 5.89
N PHE A 73 21.85 -9.43 7.04
CA PHE A 73 20.99 -8.35 7.50
C PHE A 73 21.18 -8.08 8.98
N VAL A 74 21.23 -6.79 9.33
CA VAL A 74 21.17 -6.29 10.71
C VAL A 74 19.86 -5.55 10.85
N LEU A 75 18.96 -6.06 11.69
CA LEU A 75 17.60 -5.57 11.86
C LEU A 75 17.50 -4.78 13.18
N PRO A 76 16.87 -3.58 13.17
CA PRO A 76 16.72 -2.78 14.38
C PRO A 76 15.59 -3.30 15.26
N LEU A 77 15.70 -3.03 16.56
CA LEU A 77 14.53 -3.05 17.45
C LEU A 77 13.73 -1.78 17.18
N ASN A 78 12.69 -1.88 16.36
CA ASN A 78 11.90 -0.77 15.85
C ASN A 78 10.48 -0.71 16.40
N VAL A 79 10.08 -1.67 17.24
CA VAL A 79 8.72 -1.77 17.79
C VAL A 79 8.75 -1.59 19.31
N GLU A 80 7.89 -0.71 19.82
CA GLU A 80 7.65 -0.58 21.25
C GLU A 80 6.70 -1.68 21.74
N ARG A 81 7.09 -2.38 22.82
CA ARG A 81 6.36 -3.53 23.36
C ARG A 81 5.98 -3.30 24.81
N LYS A 82 4.97 -2.45 25.02
CA LYS A 82 4.39 -2.18 26.35
C LYS A 82 3.88 -3.45 27.03
N ASP A 83 3.36 -4.38 26.23
CA ASP A 83 2.91 -5.70 26.66
C ASP A 83 4.07 -6.53 27.22
N VAL A 84 5.25 -6.47 26.60
CA VAL A 84 6.43 -7.19 27.07
C VAL A 84 6.94 -6.59 28.38
N ILE A 85 7.03 -5.26 28.48
CA ILE A 85 7.46 -4.61 29.74
C ILE A 85 6.52 -4.94 30.90
N SER A 86 5.22 -4.83 30.68
CA SER A 86 4.22 -5.07 31.73
C SER A 86 4.05 -6.55 32.08
N LYS A 87 4.12 -7.47 31.11
CA LYS A 87 3.83 -8.90 31.35
C LYS A 87 5.07 -9.75 31.62
N VAL A 88 6.19 -9.42 31.01
CA VAL A 88 7.44 -10.21 31.11
C VAL A 88 8.35 -9.65 32.18
N LEU A 89 8.51 -8.32 32.25
CA LEU A 89 9.31 -7.67 33.30
C LEU A 89 8.50 -7.27 34.54
N ALA A 90 7.16 -7.34 34.48
CA ALA A 90 6.26 -6.89 35.54
C ALA A 90 6.52 -5.43 35.99
N GLN A 91 6.87 -4.56 35.04
CA GLN A 91 7.24 -3.16 35.28
C GLN A 91 6.34 -2.17 34.53
N GLU A 92 6.39 -0.90 34.92
CA GLU A 92 5.63 0.17 34.27
C GLU A 92 6.27 0.52 32.90
N PRO A 93 5.50 0.51 31.79
CA PRO A 93 6.07 0.73 30.45
C PRO A 93 6.54 2.17 30.16
N GLY A 94 6.00 3.17 30.83
CA GLY A 94 6.28 4.59 30.61
C GLY A 94 7.75 4.93 30.83
N GLY A 95 8.45 5.28 29.75
CA GLY A 95 9.86 5.65 29.81
C GLY A 95 10.82 4.50 30.14
N HIS A 96 10.35 3.24 30.10
CA HIS A 96 11.20 2.10 30.41
C HIS A 96 12.36 1.99 29.40
N PRO A 97 13.62 1.79 29.83
CA PRO A 97 14.79 1.79 28.94
C PRO A 97 14.76 0.69 27.87
N GLN A 98 14.01 -0.39 28.12
CA GLN A 98 13.82 -1.49 27.16
C GLN A 98 12.46 -1.45 26.44
N LEU A 99 11.72 -0.33 26.48
CA LEU A 99 10.39 -0.24 25.88
C LEU A 99 10.41 -0.61 24.38
N ARG A 100 11.47 -0.25 23.68
CA ARG A 100 11.71 -0.60 22.28
C ARG A 100 12.48 -1.92 22.15
N CYS A 101 11.89 -3.00 22.66
CA CYS A 101 12.45 -4.36 22.59
C CYS A 101 11.88 -5.22 21.45
N GLY A 102 10.90 -4.72 20.70
CA GLY A 102 10.30 -5.44 19.58
C GLY A 102 10.97 -5.15 18.25
N TYR A 103 10.84 -6.08 17.31
CA TYR A 103 11.29 -5.93 15.93
C TYR A 103 10.23 -6.39 14.93
N LEU A 104 10.20 -5.72 13.79
CA LEU A 104 9.41 -6.10 12.62
C LEU A 104 10.19 -5.76 11.35
N ALA A 105 10.45 -6.78 10.51
CA ALA A 105 11.13 -6.64 9.23
C ALA A 105 10.55 -7.58 8.18
N HIS A 106 10.72 -7.22 6.91
CA HIS A 106 10.50 -8.10 5.76
C HIS A 106 11.83 -8.26 5.01
N VAL A 107 12.29 -9.50 4.84
CA VAL A 107 13.61 -9.80 4.29
C VAL A 107 13.52 -10.79 3.14
N GLN A 108 14.20 -10.50 2.03
CA GLN A 108 14.30 -11.43 0.91
C GLN A 108 15.48 -12.37 1.16
N LEU A 109 15.22 -13.67 1.23
CA LEU A 109 16.23 -14.68 1.53
C LEU A 109 16.41 -15.62 0.34
N ALA A 110 17.66 -15.85 -0.04
CA ALA A 110 18.01 -16.85 -1.03
C ALA A 110 17.79 -18.27 -0.47
N ASP A 111 17.71 -19.25 -1.38
CA ASP A 111 17.65 -20.66 -1.00
C ASP A 111 18.90 -21.05 -0.19
N GLY A 112 18.72 -21.84 0.86
CA GLY A 112 19.78 -22.21 1.79
C GLY A 112 19.33 -22.23 3.25
N VAL A 113 20.28 -22.45 4.16
CA VAL A 113 20.04 -22.49 5.60
C VAL A 113 20.38 -21.13 6.21
N TRP A 114 19.45 -20.58 6.98
CA TRP A 114 19.54 -19.25 7.59
C TRP A 114 19.41 -19.32 9.11
N GLU A 115 20.08 -18.40 9.80
CA GLU A 115 20.03 -18.25 11.25
C GLU A 115 19.65 -16.84 11.65
N LEU A 116 18.77 -16.76 12.64
CA LEU A 116 18.39 -15.54 13.34
C LEU A 116 19.00 -15.56 14.72
N GLY A 117 19.69 -14.48 15.08
CA GLY A 117 20.30 -14.34 16.39
C GLY A 117 20.30 -12.91 16.86
N TYR A 118 20.45 -12.71 18.17
CA TYR A 118 20.63 -11.41 18.76
C TYR A 118 22.11 -11.19 19.08
N ALA A 119 22.67 -10.12 18.54
CA ALA A 119 24.05 -9.72 18.74
C ALA A 119 24.14 -8.56 19.74
N LEU A 120 25.14 -8.63 20.61
CA LEU A 120 25.52 -7.56 21.51
C LEU A 120 27.05 -7.48 21.60
N GLY A 121 27.64 -6.53 20.87
CA GLY A 121 29.09 -6.51 20.66
C GLY A 121 29.55 -7.73 19.84
N GLU A 122 30.54 -8.47 20.33
CA GLU A 122 31.05 -9.69 19.66
C GLU A 122 30.28 -10.96 20.03
N ALA A 123 29.38 -10.90 21.03
CA ALA A 123 28.58 -12.04 21.45
C ALA A 123 27.28 -12.11 20.64
N VAL A 124 26.98 -13.27 20.06
CA VAL A 124 25.74 -13.54 19.33
C VAL A 124 25.03 -14.75 19.90
N MET A 125 23.74 -14.60 20.17
CA MET A 125 22.85 -15.69 20.55
C MET A 125 21.94 -16.06 19.40
N TRP A 126 22.11 -17.27 18.88
CA TRP A 126 21.24 -17.79 17.82
C TRP A 126 19.97 -18.41 18.42
N ILE A 127 18.81 -18.00 17.91
CA ILE A 127 17.48 -18.33 18.47
C ILE A 127 16.56 -19.06 17.50
N SER A 128 16.89 -19.01 16.20
CA SER A 128 16.12 -19.69 15.17
C SER A 128 17.01 -20.07 14.00
N ARG A 129 16.81 -21.27 13.46
CA ARG A 129 17.46 -21.75 12.25
C ARG A 129 16.41 -22.29 11.29
N TRP A 130 16.55 -21.98 10.01
CA TRP A 130 15.59 -22.32 8.96
C TRP A 130 16.28 -22.84 7.72
N ASN A 131 15.69 -23.81 7.03
CA ASN A 131 16.08 -24.20 5.68
C ASN A 131 15.03 -23.70 4.68
N ILE A 132 15.48 -23.11 3.57
CA ILE A 132 14.67 -22.54 2.49
C ILE A 132 15.01 -23.28 1.17
N GLY A 133 14.07 -23.99 0.53
CA GLY A 133 14.32 -24.63 -0.78
C GLY A 133 13.06 -24.90 -1.63
N ARG A 134 13.14 -24.74 -2.97
CA ARG A 134 12.00 -24.77 -3.92
C ARG A 134 11.84 -26.14 -4.66
N PRO A 135 10.63 -26.75 -4.81
CA PRO A 135 10.41 -28.01 -5.55
C PRO A 135 10.05 -27.81 -7.03
N ALA A 136 10.38 -28.81 -7.87
CA ALA A 136 10.01 -28.90 -9.29
C ALA A 136 8.59 -29.51 -9.47
N LEU A 137 7.75 -28.99 -10.38
CA LEU A 137 6.31 -29.31 -10.44
C LEU A 137 5.85 -30.12 -11.69
N ARG A 138 4.81 -30.94 -11.52
CA ARG A 138 3.99 -31.63 -12.56
C ARG A 138 2.50 -31.27 -12.41
N LEU A 139 1.74 -31.30 -13.51
CA LEU A 139 0.33 -30.86 -13.66
C LEU A 139 -0.70 -32.01 -13.47
N VAL A 140 -1.82 -31.75 -12.77
CA VAL A 140 -3.07 -32.55 -12.84
C VAL A 140 -4.30 -31.64 -12.66
N ALA A 141 -5.39 -31.91 -13.39
CA ALA A 141 -6.66 -31.15 -13.42
C ALA A 141 -7.79 -31.78 -12.57
N VAL A 142 -8.82 -31.01 -12.19
CA VAL A 142 -9.99 -31.45 -11.39
C VAL A 142 -11.32 -30.86 -11.92
N PRO A 143 -12.46 -31.61 -11.95
CA PRO A 143 -13.78 -31.13 -12.38
C PRO A 143 -14.77 -30.78 -11.23
N THR A 144 -15.90 -30.18 -11.62
CA THR A 144 -16.96 -29.47 -10.85
C THR A 144 -18.18 -30.31 -10.42
N SER A 145 -18.87 -29.95 -9.33
CA SER A 145 -20.33 -30.18 -9.10
C SER A 145 -20.89 -29.47 -7.85
N ALA A 146 -22.18 -29.11 -7.89
CA ALA A 146 -22.99 -28.34 -6.94
C ALA A 146 -23.93 -29.20 -6.04
N ALA A 147 -24.49 -28.60 -4.97
CA ALA A 147 -25.93 -28.56 -4.58
C ALA A 147 -26.16 -28.33 -3.05
N ALA A 148 -27.19 -27.53 -2.72
CA ALA A 148 -27.72 -27.23 -1.37
C ALA A 148 -28.95 -28.11 -1.01
N PRO A 149 -29.49 -28.04 0.24
CA PRO A 149 -30.85 -27.47 0.41
C PRO A 149 -31.13 -26.72 1.75
N ALA A 150 -32.36 -26.18 1.86
CA ALA A 150 -32.89 -25.19 2.83
C ALA A 150 -33.83 -25.73 3.93
N ALA A 151 -34.13 -24.94 4.98
CA ALA A 151 -35.44 -24.88 5.70
C ALA A 151 -35.57 -23.68 6.69
N ARG A 152 -36.82 -23.19 6.87
CA ARG A 152 -37.38 -22.06 7.69
C ARG A 152 -37.41 -22.36 9.22
N GLU A 153 -37.56 -21.40 10.17
CA GLU A 153 -38.78 -20.64 10.61
C GLU A 153 -38.41 -19.57 11.69
N ALA A 154 -38.86 -18.30 11.60
CA ALA A 154 -39.92 -17.60 12.38
C ALA A 154 -39.47 -16.81 13.65
N ALA A 155 -39.95 -15.55 13.76
CA ALA A 155 -39.65 -14.53 14.77
C ALA A 155 -40.71 -14.42 15.89
N PRO A 156 -40.46 -13.65 16.97
CA PRO A 156 -41.35 -12.49 17.22
C PRO A 156 -40.74 -11.22 17.88
N ALA A 157 -41.37 -10.09 17.55
CA ALA A 157 -41.69 -8.81 18.24
C ALA A 157 -40.80 -8.10 19.31
N ALA A 158 -40.68 -6.77 19.12
CA ALA A 158 -40.13 -5.66 19.94
C ALA A 158 -41.06 -5.21 21.11
N ALA A 159 -40.77 -4.36 22.10
CA ALA A 159 -39.63 -3.64 22.76
C ALA A 159 -40.20 -3.10 24.13
N PRO A 160 -39.46 -2.41 25.03
CA PRO A 160 -39.36 -0.94 24.95
C PRO A 160 -38.04 -0.31 25.49
N THR A 161 -37.93 0.99 25.26
CA THR A 161 -36.84 1.96 25.49
C THR A 161 -36.52 2.32 26.95
N ALA A 162 -35.22 2.55 27.24
CA ALA A 162 -34.75 3.30 28.42
C ALA A 162 -33.51 4.16 28.07
N THR A 163 -33.49 5.41 28.54
CA THR A 163 -32.43 6.44 28.39
C THR A 163 -31.31 6.25 29.44
N PRO A 164 -30.10 6.86 29.33
CA PRO A 164 -28.83 6.18 29.54
C PRO A 164 -28.15 6.48 30.89
N ALA A 165 -27.35 5.52 31.35
CA ALA A 165 -26.43 5.62 32.48
C ALA A 165 -25.01 6.02 32.00
N PRO A 166 -24.13 6.57 32.85
CA PRO A 166 -22.91 7.26 32.44
C PRO A 166 -21.88 6.32 31.80
N ALA A 167 -21.15 6.86 30.82
CA ALA A 167 -20.30 6.14 29.87
C ALA A 167 -19.21 5.28 30.56
N ALA A 168 -19.21 4.00 30.21
CA ALA A 168 -18.06 3.13 30.36
C ALA A 168 -16.85 3.69 29.59
N PRO A 169 -15.60 3.40 30.02
CA PRO A 169 -14.40 3.81 29.29
C PRO A 169 -14.50 3.34 27.83
N PRO A 170 -14.01 4.13 26.84
CA PRO A 170 -14.17 3.78 25.44
C PRO A 170 -13.56 2.40 25.21
N GLY A 171 -14.39 1.49 24.69
CA GLY A 171 -13.93 0.21 24.20
C GLY A 171 -12.85 0.39 23.12
N PRO A 172 -12.22 -0.70 22.67
CA PRO A 172 -11.29 -0.62 21.54
C PRO A 172 -11.99 0.13 20.38
N PRO A 173 -11.26 1.03 19.68
CA PRO A 173 -11.86 1.81 18.60
C PRO A 173 -12.54 0.86 17.61
N PRO A 174 -13.74 1.20 17.11
CA PRO A 174 -14.45 0.32 16.21
C PRO A 174 -13.55 0.00 15.00
N LEU A 175 -13.51 -1.28 14.64
CA LEU A 175 -12.74 -1.76 13.50
C LEU A 175 -13.09 -0.89 12.29
N LYS A 176 -12.06 -0.43 11.58
CA LYS A 176 -12.22 0.35 10.35
C LYS A 176 -12.58 -0.56 9.17
N VAL A 177 -13.57 -1.45 9.36
CA VAL A 177 -14.04 -2.47 8.42
C VAL A 177 -15.53 -2.69 8.59
N LEU A 178 -16.28 -2.62 7.49
CA LEU A 178 -17.68 -2.99 7.38
C LEU A 178 -17.81 -4.33 6.67
N HIS A 179 -18.69 -5.20 7.15
CA HIS A 179 -18.98 -6.48 6.53
C HIS A 179 -20.08 -6.34 5.47
N GLY A 180 -19.76 -6.69 4.24
CA GLY A 180 -20.70 -6.90 3.16
C GLY A 180 -21.17 -8.35 3.04
N THR A 181 -21.99 -8.62 2.03
CA THR A 181 -22.41 -9.99 1.71
C THR A 181 -21.24 -10.79 1.10
N GLU A 182 -21.32 -12.11 1.14
CA GLU A 182 -20.36 -13.02 0.45
C GLU A 182 -18.87 -12.79 0.78
N GLY A 183 -18.59 -12.35 2.02
CA GLY A 183 -17.24 -12.13 2.52
C GLY A 183 -16.57 -10.87 1.98
N TRP A 184 -17.29 -9.99 1.30
CA TRP A 184 -16.79 -8.66 0.92
C TRP A 184 -16.58 -7.79 2.16
N LEU A 185 -15.42 -7.13 2.23
CA LEU A 185 -15.10 -6.16 3.28
C LEU A 185 -15.08 -4.75 2.70
N PHE A 186 -15.63 -3.77 3.39
CA PHE A 186 -15.63 -2.37 2.97
C PHE A 186 -14.97 -1.48 4.03
N LEU A 187 -14.54 -0.30 3.62
CA LEU A 187 -13.96 0.67 4.56
C LEU A 187 -15.05 1.23 5.47
N ASP A 188 -14.73 1.35 6.75
CA ASP A 188 -15.59 2.01 7.75
C ASP A 188 -14.75 2.85 8.69
N ASN A 189 -15.40 3.76 9.42
CA ASN A 189 -14.81 4.57 10.49
C ASN A 189 -13.49 5.23 10.06
N ASP A 190 -13.44 5.72 8.83
CA ASP A 190 -12.29 6.41 8.25
C ASP A 190 -12.44 7.93 8.39
N SER A 191 -11.32 8.65 8.31
CA SER A 191 -11.30 10.10 8.50
C SER A 191 -12.04 10.86 7.40
N ASN A 192 -12.28 10.24 6.23
CA ASN A 192 -13.00 10.88 5.13
C ASN A 192 -14.50 10.55 5.15
N ARG A 193 -15.00 9.79 6.14
CA ARG A 193 -16.42 9.48 6.30
C ARG A 193 -17.03 8.79 5.06
N SER A 194 -16.37 7.76 4.52
CA SER A 194 -16.76 7.10 3.26
C SER A 194 -18.22 6.62 3.27
N VAL A 195 -18.69 6.07 4.39
CA VAL A 195 -20.09 5.63 4.55
C VAL A 195 -21.06 6.81 4.42
N ASP A 196 -20.74 7.96 4.99
CA ASP A 196 -21.60 9.14 4.93
C ASP A 196 -21.66 9.74 3.52
N GLN A 197 -20.56 9.70 2.78
CA GLN A 197 -20.52 10.10 1.37
C GLN A 197 -21.47 9.23 0.52
N PHE A 198 -21.42 7.91 0.71
CA PHE A 198 -22.23 6.96 -0.06
C PHE A 198 -23.72 7.02 0.28
N THR A 199 -24.04 7.26 1.56
CA THR A 199 -25.41 7.33 2.08
C THR A 199 -26.01 8.73 2.05
N GLY A 200 -25.30 9.72 1.47
CA GLY A 200 -25.78 11.10 1.35
C GLY A 200 -25.89 11.86 2.67
N ARG A 201 -25.31 11.34 3.75
CA ARG A 201 -25.19 12.05 5.06
C ARG A 201 -24.07 13.07 5.07
N LEU A 202 -23.17 12.99 4.10
CA LEU A 202 -22.17 14.00 3.79
C LEU A 202 -22.37 14.42 2.33
N LEU A 203 -22.52 15.72 2.13
CA LEU A 203 -22.55 16.40 0.84
C LEU A 203 -21.62 17.60 0.94
N LEU A 204 -21.09 18.04 -0.21
CA LEU A 204 -20.32 19.26 -0.33
C LEU A 204 -21.25 20.48 -0.23
N ASP A 205 -20.80 21.51 0.48
CA ASP A 205 -21.46 22.82 0.51
C ASP A 205 -20.99 23.70 -0.67
N GLU A 206 -21.62 24.86 -0.86
CA GLU A 206 -21.30 25.77 -1.97
C GLU A 206 -19.82 26.15 -2.03
N PRO A 207 -19.14 26.53 -0.91
CA PRO A 207 -17.70 26.79 -0.94
C PRO A 207 -16.86 25.61 -1.40
N ALA A 208 -17.18 24.39 -0.97
CA ALA A 208 -16.45 23.19 -1.41
C ALA A 208 -16.69 22.89 -2.91
N LEU A 209 -17.89 23.13 -3.41
CA LEU A 209 -18.21 22.99 -4.84
C LEU A 209 -17.45 24.04 -5.69
N ASP A 210 -17.39 25.29 -5.24
CA ASP A 210 -16.63 26.35 -5.91
C ASP A 210 -15.13 26.01 -5.96
N GLN A 211 -14.58 25.45 -4.88
CA GLN A 211 -13.20 24.99 -4.84
C GLN A 211 -12.93 23.82 -5.79
N TRP A 212 -13.87 22.87 -5.90
CA TRP A 212 -13.79 21.78 -6.89
C TRP A 212 -13.82 22.32 -8.32
N GLN A 213 -14.73 23.25 -8.62
CA GLN A 213 -14.81 23.90 -9.92
C GLN A 213 -13.49 24.62 -10.26
N ALA A 214 -12.94 25.36 -9.30
CA ALA A 214 -11.66 26.04 -9.45
C ALA A 214 -10.51 25.05 -9.67
N TYR A 215 -10.47 23.93 -8.94
CA TYR A 215 -9.46 22.88 -9.12
C TYR A 215 -9.48 22.28 -10.53
N LEU A 216 -10.67 21.95 -11.06
CA LEU A 216 -10.83 21.42 -12.41
C LEU A 216 -10.32 22.41 -13.48
N ASP A 217 -10.67 23.69 -13.33
CA ASP A 217 -10.25 24.74 -14.27
C ASP A 217 -8.75 25.04 -14.17
N GLN A 218 -8.19 25.02 -12.95
CA GLN A 218 -6.76 25.22 -12.72
C GLN A 218 -5.91 24.06 -13.23
N GLY A 219 -6.38 22.81 -13.11
CA GLY A 219 -5.72 21.63 -13.68
C GLY A 219 -5.60 21.73 -15.19
N LEU A 220 -6.69 22.10 -15.86
CA LEU A 220 -6.72 22.33 -17.31
C LEU A 220 -5.78 23.48 -17.72
N ALA A 221 -5.83 24.61 -17.01
CA ALA A 221 -4.97 25.76 -17.30
C ALA A 221 -3.48 25.45 -17.11
N LEU A 222 -3.14 24.67 -16.09
CA LEU A 222 -1.76 24.26 -15.82
C LEU A 222 -1.23 23.33 -16.91
N ALA A 223 -2.03 22.35 -17.35
CA ALA A 223 -1.66 21.48 -18.48
C ALA A 223 -1.45 22.30 -19.77
N ALA A 224 -2.38 23.24 -20.05
CA ALA A 224 -2.26 24.13 -21.20
C ALA A 224 -0.98 24.99 -21.17
N SER A 225 -0.53 25.41 -19.98
CA SER A 225 0.68 26.23 -19.81
C SER A 225 1.99 25.54 -20.22
N VAL A 226 1.97 24.20 -20.35
CA VAL A 226 3.10 23.37 -20.80
C VAL A 226 2.75 22.54 -22.03
N HIS A 227 1.61 22.83 -22.68
CA HIS A 227 1.10 22.09 -23.84
C HIS A 227 0.88 20.58 -23.60
N ALA A 228 0.57 20.20 -22.36
CA ALA A 228 0.27 18.82 -22.00
C ALA A 228 -1.19 18.44 -22.32
N ARG A 229 -1.41 17.18 -22.69
CA ARG A 229 -2.71 16.51 -22.58
C ARG A 229 -3.07 16.37 -21.10
N HIS A 230 -4.35 16.47 -20.75
CA HIS A 230 -4.80 16.44 -19.36
C HIS A 230 -5.94 15.44 -19.17
N ALA A 231 -5.91 14.70 -18.07
CA ALA A 231 -7.05 13.93 -17.60
C ALA A 231 -7.06 13.83 -16.07
N LEU A 232 -8.25 13.70 -15.50
CA LEU A 232 -8.46 13.40 -14.07
C LEU A 232 -9.14 12.03 -13.93
N VAL A 233 -8.50 11.10 -13.23
CA VAL A 233 -9.09 9.80 -12.89
C VAL A 233 -9.57 9.80 -11.45
N ILE A 234 -10.86 9.61 -11.26
CA ILE A 234 -11.46 9.37 -9.94
C ILE A 234 -11.52 7.85 -9.74
N ALA A 235 -10.55 7.31 -8.99
CA ALA A 235 -10.55 5.90 -8.63
C ALA A 235 -11.72 5.63 -7.68
N PRO A 236 -12.66 4.73 -8.00
CA PRO A 236 -13.91 4.63 -7.28
C PRO A 236 -13.72 4.02 -5.89
N SER A 237 -14.56 4.44 -4.94
CA SER A 237 -14.77 3.66 -3.73
C SER A 237 -15.53 2.37 -4.07
N LYS A 238 -15.17 1.26 -3.44
CA LYS A 238 -15.69 -0.08 -3.80
C LYS A 238 -17.22 -0.17 -3.72
N GLU A 239 -17.82 0.50 -2.75
CA GLU A 239 -19.27 0.57 -2.55
C GLU A 239 -20.02 1.25 -3.71
N GLN A 240 -19.37 2.15 -4.47
CA GLN A 240 -19.96 2.76 -5.66
C GLN A 240 -20.07 1.79 -6.84
N VAL A 241 -19.21 0.76 -6.88
CA VAL A 241 -19.15 -0.23 -7.96
C VAL A 241 -19.90 -1.52 -7.60
N LEU A 242 -19.86 -1.91 -6.33
CA LEU A 242 -20.45 -3.14 -5.82
C LEU A 242 -21.55 -2.87 -4.77
N PRO A 243 -22.58 -2.04 -5.05
CA PRO A 243 -23.62 -1.71 -4.08
C PRO A 243 -24.43 -2.94 -3.65
N GLN A 244 -24.53 -3.97 -4.49
CA GLN A 244 -25.19 -5.25 -4.17
C GLN A 244 -24.53 -6.02 -3.03
N HIS A 245 -23.24 -5.76 -2.77
CA HIS A 245 -22.50 -6.37 -1.68
C HIS A 245 -22.37 -5.46 -0.45
N TYR A 246 -22.79 -4.20 -0.56
CA TYR A 246 -22.66 -3.20 0.50
C TYR A 246 -23.92 -3.18 1.39
N PRO A 247 -23.80 -3.09 2.73
CA PRO A 247 -24.96 -3.21 3.62
C PRO A 247 -25.77 -1.91 3.75
N HIS A 248 -25.34 -0.81 3.11
CA HIS A 248 -26.09 0.44 3.10
C HIS A 248 -26.63 0.73 1.70
N PRO A 249 -27.85 1.30 1.59
CA PRO A 249 -28.34 1.77 0.31
C PRO A 249 -27.56 3.02 -0.14
N ARG A 250 -27.31 3.13 -1.44
CA ARG A 250 -26.76 4.34 -2.04
C ARG A 250 -27.81 5.45 -1.96
N ALA A 251 -27.39 6.67 -1.60
CA ALA A 251 -28.27 7.82 -1.71
C ALA A 251 -28.56 8.20 -3.18
N PRO A 252 -29.67 8.89 -3.44
CA PRO A 252 -29.94 9.48 -4.76
C PRO A 252 -28.88 10.50 -5.20
N LEU A 253 -28.24 11.17 -4.23
CA LEU A 253 -27.17 12.14 -4.45
C LEU A 253 -26.03 11.87 -3.47
N THR A 254 -24.81 11.82 -3.98
CA THR A 254 -23.56 11.61 -3.23
C THR A 254 -22.52 12.69 -3.56
N VAL A 255 -21.44 12.75 -2.78
CA VAL A 255 -20.29 13.63 -3.07
C VAL A 255 -19.71 13.38 -4.47
N LEU A 256 -19.64 12.12 -4.89
CA LEU A 256 -19.18 11.77 -6.25
C LEU A 256 -20.07 12.40 -7.32
N ASP A 257 -21.39 12.30 -7.15
CA ASP A 257 -22.36 12.87 -8.09
C ASP A 257 -22.23 14.40 -8.17
N GLN A 258 -21.99 15.07 -7.03
CA GLN A 258 -21.77 16.52 -6.99
C GLN A 258 -20.50 16.93 -7.76
N VAL A 259 -19.38 16.24 -7.55
CA VAL A 259 -18.13 16.55 -8.25
C VAL A 259 -18.23 16.26 -9.74
N LEU A 260 -18.83 15.13 -10.14
CA LEU A 260 -19.03 14.79 -11.55
C LEU A 260 -19.95 15.79 -12.26
N ALA A 261 -20.95 16.35 -11.57
CA ALA A 261 -21.84 17.36 -12.14
C ALA A 261 -21.15 18.71 -12.43
N LEU A 262 -20.00 18.99 -11.80
CA LEU A 262 -19.19 20.18 -12.09
C LEU A 262 -18.27 19.99 -13.31
N ALA A 263 -17.98 18.75 -13.68
CA ALA A 263 -17.06 18.44 -14.76
C ALA A 263 -17.66 18.80 -16.14
N ARG A 264 -16.85 19.44 -16.98
CA ARG A 264 -17.14 19.72 -18.38
C ARG A 264 -16.30 18.80 -19.28
N PRO A 265 -16.69 18.57 -20.56
CA PRO A 265 -15.97 17.66 -21.44
C PRO A 265 -14.46 17.93 -21.56
N GLU A 266 -14.04 19.19 -21.54
CA GLU A 266 -12.65 19.62 -21.60
C GLU A 266 -11.82 19.30 -20.34
N HIS A 267 -12.45 18.96 -19.22
CA HIS A 267 -11.74 18.52 -18.02
C HIS A 267 -11.26 17.07 -18.12
N HIS A 268 -11.80 16.30 -19.06
CA HIS A 268 -11.43 14.89 -19.31
C HIS A 268 -11.45 14.05 -18.03
N VAL A 269 -12.55 14.14 -17.28
CA VAL A 269 -12.76 13.39 -16.04
C VAL A 269 -13.20 11.96 -16.37
N VAL A 270 -12.44 10.98 -15.89
CA VAL A 270 -12.80 9.56 -15.93
C VAL A 270 -13.55 9.21 -14.65
N ASP A 271 -14.86 8.98 -14.78
CA ASP A 271 -15.67 8.38 -13.74
C ASP A 271 -15.36 6.87 -13.63
N GLY A 272 -14.44 6.54 -12.74
CA GLY A 272 -14.08 5.15 -12.50
C GLY A 272 -15.22 4.31 -11.94
N ALA A 273 -16.22 4.90 -11.27
CA ALA A 273 -17.33 4.15 -10.72
C ALA A 273 -18.22 3.62 -11.85
N ALA A 274 -18.68 4.50 -12.74
CA ALA A 274 -19.44 4.09 -13.92
C ALA A 274 -18.65 3.14 -14.82
N LEU A 275 -17.35 3.42 -15.04
CA LEU A 275 -16.47 2.59 -15.86
C LEU A 275 -16.39 1.13 -15.37
N LEU A 276 -16.16 0.94 -14.07
CA LEU A 276 -15.98 -0.39 -13.50
C LEU A 276 -17.31 -1.12 -13.26
N ALA A 277 -18.38 -0.38 -12.94
CA ALA A 277 -19.73 -0.94 -12.81
C ALA A 277 -20.27 -1.47 -14.15
N ALA A 278 -19.86 -0.87 -15.27
CA ALA A 278 -20.24 -1.30 -16.62
C ALA A 278 -19.48 -2.54 -17.12
N GLN A 279 -18.48 -3.04 -16.39
CA GLN A 279 -17.75 -4.24 -16.79
C GLN A 279 -18.65 -5.48 -16.72
N PRO A 280 -18.43 -6.51 -17.56
CA PRO A 280 -19.20 -7.75 -17.48
C PRO A 280 -19.09 -8.49 -16.14
N ALA A 281 -18.00 -8.27 -15.40
CA ALA A 281 -17.76 -8.82 -14.07
C ALA A 281 -17.16 -7.72 -13.15
N PRO A 282 -17.98 -6.79 -12.62
CA PRO A 282 -17.50 -5.70 -11.77
C PRO A 282 -16.77 -6.20 -10.51
N GLU A 283 -17.16 -7.35 -9.98
CA GLU A 283 -16.53 -8.01 -8.83
C GLU A 283 -15.06 -8.35 -9.10
N ALA A 284 -14.70 -8.67 -10.35
CA ALA A 284 -13.32 -8.96 -10.72
C ALA A 284 -12.42 -7.71 -10.70
N CYS A 285 -13.03 -6.51 -10.67
CA CYS A 285 -12.33 -5.24 -10.61
C CYS A 285 -11.91 -4.84 -9.19
N PHE A 286 -12.36 -5.56 -8.15
CA PHE A 286 -12.03 -5.23 -6.76
C PHE A 286 -11.54 -6.42 -5.94
N MET A 287 -10.62 -6.13 -5.02
CA MET A 287 -10.17 -7.12 -4.05
C MET A 287 -11.21 -7.28 -2.94
N ARG A 288 -11.55 -8.53 -2.61
CA ARG A 288 -12.62 -8.83 -1.65
C ARG A 288 -12.34 -8.27 -0.25
N THR A 289 -11.09 -8.34 0.21
CA THR A 289 -10.67 -7.96 1.56
C THR A 289 -9.77 -6.70 1.59
N ASP A 290 -9.80 -5.87 0.55
CA ASP A 290 -8.99 -4.64 0.43
C ASP A 290 -9.86 -3.46 -0.05
N THR A 291 -9.46 -2.22 0.21
CA THR A 291 -10.14 -1.03 -0.33
C THR A 291 -9.87 -0.75 -1.80
N HIS A 292 -8.79 -1.30 -2.38
CA HIS A 292 -8.35 -0.99 -3.74
C HIS A 292 -8.98 -1.93 -4.79
N TRP A 293 -8.99 -1.45 -6.03
CA TRP A 293 -9.26 -2.27 -7.20
C TRP A 293 -8.21 -3.39 -7.38
N THR A 294 -8.51 -4.40 -8.18
CA THR A 294 -7.52 -5.39 -8.63
C THR A 294 -6.60 -4.80 -9.71
N ASP A 295 -5.54 -5.53 -10.08
CA ASP A 295 -4.73 -5.16 -11.23
C ASP A 295 -5.55 -5.11 -12.54
N ARG A 296 -6.63 -5.91 -12.66
CA ARG A 296 -7.56 -5.81 -13.81
C ARG A 296 -8.44 -4.57 -13.76
N GLY A 297 -8.94 -4.21 -12.58
CA GLY A 297 -9.69 -2.95 -12.41
C GLY A 297 -8.81 -1.74 -12.74
N ALA A 298 -7.56 -1.75 -12.27
CA ALA A 298 -6.57 -0.75 -12.61
C ALA A 298 -6.28 -0.68 -14.12
N LEU A 299 -6.19 -1.83 -14.82
CA LEU A 299 -6.01 -1.86 -16.27
C LEU A 299 -7.17 -1.15 -17.00
N GLN A 300 -8.42 -1.38 -16.60
CA GLN A 300 -9.56 -0.67 -17.23
C GLN A 300 -9.45 0.84 -17.00
N ALA A 301 -9.08 1.28 -15.79
CA ALA A 301 -8.87 2.69 -15.49
C ALA A 301 -7.69 3.29 -16.29
N VAL A 302 -6.61 2.53 -16.51
CA VAL A 302 -5.48 2.94 -17.36
C VAL A 302 -5.93 3.13 -18.80
N LEU A 303 -6.66 2.18 -19.38
CA LEU A 303 -7.11 2.28 -20.76
C LEU A 303 -8.05 3.48 -20.97
N ALA A 304 -8.96 3.72 -20.03
CA ALA A 304 -9.82 4.91 -20.05
C ALA A 304 -9.01 6.22 -19.87
N ALA A 305 -7.97 6.21 -19.03
CA ALA A 305 -7.09 7.37 -18.85
C ALA A 305 -6.29 7.69 -20.13
N ILE A 306 -5.77 6.67 -20.81
CA ILE A 306 -5.06 6.81 -22.09
C ILE A 306 -5.98 7.41 -23.15
N GLU A 307 -7.22 6.92 -23.24
CA GLU A 307 -8.23 7.47 -24.16
C GLU A 307 -8.60 8.92 -23.81
N ALA A 308 -8.81 9.22 -22.52
CA ALA A 308 -9.11 10.58 -22.04
C ALA A 308 -7.95 11.56 -22.30
N LEU A 309 -6.71 11.08 -22.27
CA LEU A 309 -5.51 11.83 -22.66
C LEU A 309 -5.35 11.93 -24.20
N GLY A 310 -6.28 11.37 -24.98
CA GLY A 310 -6.27 11.42 -26.44
C GLY A 310 -5.23 10.52 -27.11
N PHE A 311 -4.72 9.51 -26.40
CA PHE A 311 -3.82 8.50 -26.97
C PHE A 311 -4.62 7.27 -27.45
N ASP A 312 -3.99 6.44 -28.27
CA ASP A 312 -4.62 5.23 -28.79
C ASP A 312 -4.69 4.13 -27.71
N ALA A 313 -5.91 3.89 -27.21
CA ALA A 313 -6.17 2.83 -26.24
C ALA A 313 -5.97 1.42 -26.82
N ALA A 314 -6.05 1.23 -28.14
CA ALA A 314 -5.77 -0.06 -28.77
C ALA A 314 -4.27 -0.40 -28.72
N LEU A 315 -3.41 0.60 -28.95
CA LEU A 315 -1.96 0.48 -28.77
C LEU A 315 -1.62 0.15 -27.30
N ALA A 316 -2.24 0.84 -26.34
CA ALA A 316 -2.04 0.52 -24.93
C ALA A 316 -2.51 -0.90 -24.59
N ARG A 317 -3.65 -1.35 -25.14
CA ARG A 317 -4.16 -2.72 -24.94
C ARG A 317 -3.21 -3.77 -25.50
N ALA A 318 -2.66 -3.54 -26.70
CA ALA A 318 -1.68 -4.44 -27.33
C ALA A 318 -0.41 -4.58 -26.47
N ALA A 319 0.05 -3.50 -25.84
CA ALA A 319 1.23 -3.51 -24.96
C ALA A 319 1.08 -4.43 -23.72
N PHE A 320 -0.15 -4.78 -23.36
CA PHE A 320 -0.49 -5.62 -22.21
C PHE A 320 -1.11 -6.96 -22.59
N GLU A 321 -1.17 -7.31 -23.89
CA GLU A 321 -1.84 -8.53 -24.35
C GLU A 321 -1.15 -9.80 -23.83
N ALA A 322 0.18 -9.77 -23.71
CA ALA A 322 0.98 -10.86 -23.18
C ALA A 322 1.00 -10.95 -21.64
N ASP A 323 0.33 -10.01 -20.95
CA ASP A 323 0.33 -9.98 -19.49
C ASP A 323 -0.39 -11.19 -18.91
N SER A 324 0.23 -11.83 -17.93
CA SER A 324 -0.35 -12.97 -17.22
C SER A 324 -0.68 -12.61 -15.79
N TYR A 325 -1.72 -13.25 -15.27
CA TYR A 325 -2.25 -12.97 -13.95
C TYR A 325 -2.27 -14.25 -13.11
N ARG A 326 -2.00 -14.11 -11.81
CA ARG A 326 -1.98 -15.22 -10.87
C ARG A 326 -2.83 -14.91 -9.66
N VAL A 327 -3.69 -15.85 -9.30
CA VAL A 327 -4.46 -15.79 -8.07
C VAL A 327 -3.60 -16.23 -6.89
N ILE A 328 -3.49 -15.38 -5.87
CA ILE A 328 -2.88 -15.69 -4.58
C ILE A 328 -3.84 -15.33 -3.44
N ARG A 329 -3.62 -15.88 -2.25
CA ARG A 329 -4.39 -15.45 -1.08
C ARG A 329 -3.82 -14.14 -0.55
N ASN A 330 -4.58 -13.06 -0.64
CA ASN A 330 -4.20 -11.76 -0.12
C ASN A 330 -5.15 -11.35 1.01
N ALA A 331 -4.59 -10.78 2.08
CA ALA A 331 -5.40 -10.19 3.15
C ALA A 331 -5.87 -8.79 2.76
N GLY A 332 -5.03 -8.02 2.07
CA GLY A 332 -5.32 -6.62 1.77
C GLY A 332 -5.39 -5.74 3.03
N ASP A 333 -5.61 -4.45 2.83
CA ASP A 333 -5.60 -3.45 3.90
C ASP A 333 -6.74 -3.61 4.93
N LEU A 334 -7.90 -4.15 4.54
CA LEU A 334 -9.03 -4.42 5.45
C LEU A 334 -8.88 -5.79 6.12
N GLY A 335 -8.49 -6.82 5.38
CA GLY A 335 -8.32 -8.17 5.93
C GLY A 335 -7.20 -8.25 6.98
N LEU A 336 -6.17 -7.40 6.86
CA LEU A 336 -5.10 -7.26 7.86
C LEU A 336 -5.56 -6.63 9.18
N LYS A 337 -6.76 -6.05 9.26
CA LYS A 337 -7.30 -5.46 10.50
C LYS A 337 -7.94 -6.49 11.43
N PHE A 338 -8.06 -7.74 11.01
CA PHE A 338 -8.60 -8.83 11.82
C PHE A 338 -7.49 -9.59 12.54
N ASP A 339 -7.84 -10.18 13.68
CA ASP A 339 -7.02 -11.17 14.37
C ASP A 339 -7.80 -12.48 14.55
N PRO A 340 -7.45 -13.57 13.82
CA PRO A 340 -6.41 -13.63 12.79
C PRO A 340 -6.80 -12.87 11.51
N PRO A 341 -5.83 -12.46 10.65
CA PRO A 341 -6.12 -11.78 9.39
C PRO A 341 -7.02 -12.61 8.47
N VAL A 342 -7.93 -11.92 7.77
CA VAL A 342 -8.84 -12.52 6.79
C VAL A 342 -8.23 -12.42 5.40
N TYR A 343 -8.20 -13.53 4.65
CA TYR A 343 -7.62 -13.60 3.32
C TYR A 343 -8.65 -14.05 2.28
N ALA A 344 -8.61 -13.43 1.10
CA ALA A 344 -9.37 -13.85 -0.06
C ALA A 344 -8.45 -14.19 -1.24
N PRO A 345 -8.88 -15.05 -2.18
CA PRO A 345 -8.23 -15.19 -3.47
C PRO A 345 -8.29 -13.85 -4.21
N THR A 346 -7.12 -13.33 -4.59
CA THR A 346 -6.95 -12.09 -5.35
C THR A 346 -6.01 -12.36 -6.52
N GLU A 347 -6.42 -11.89 -7.69
CA GLU A 347 -5.60 -11.95 -8.89
C GLU A 347 -4.63 -10.77 -8.96
N PHE A 348 -3.35 -11.06 -9.19
CA PHE A 348 -2.30 -10.07 -9.40
C PHE A 348 -1.59 -10.29 -10.73
N LEU A 349 -1.17 -9.20 -11.34
CA LEU A 349 -0.28 -9.19 -12.49
C LEU A 349 1.07 -9.81 -12.12
N VAL A 350 1.54 -10.73 -12.96
CA VAL A 350 2.81 -11.44 -12.78
C VAL A 350 3.95 -10.63 -13.37
N GLY A 351 5.10 -10.62 -12.68
CA GLY A 351 6.35 -10.07 -13.22
C GLY A 351 6.41 -8.53 -13.29
N HIS A 352 5.43 -7.83 -12.69
CA HIS A 352 5.38 -6.37 -12.72
C HIS A 352 5.01 -5.81 -11.34
N SER A 353 6.04 -5.40 -10.58
CA SER A 353 5.86 -4.65 -9.33
C SER A 353 5.81 -3.15 -9.61
N PRO A 354 4.97 -2.33 -8.96
CA PRO A 354 4.86 -0.89 -9.26
C PRO A 354 6.13 -0.08 -8.95
N TYR A 355 7.11 -0.67 -8.26
CA TYR A 355 8.37 -0.04 -7.88
C TYR A 355 9.56 -0.48 -8.75
N GLU A 356 9.41 -1.59 -9.47
CA GLU A 356 10.46 -2.18 -10.28
C GLU A 356 10.89 -1.25 -11.43
N GLY A 357 12.20 -1.19 -11.69
CA GLY A 357 12.76 -0.35 -12.76
C GLY A 357 12.73 1.15 -12.50
N ALA A 358 12.41 1.59 -11.27
CA ALA A 358 12.52 3.00 -10.92
C ALA A 358 13.99 3.45 -10.94
N ARG A 359 14.31 4.42 -11.80
CA ARG A 359 15.62 5.08 -11.87
C ARG A 359 15.84 5.98 -10.64
N PHE A 360 14.75 6.55 -10.14
CA PHE A 360 14.69 7.33 -8.91
C PHE A 360 13.49 6.88 -8.07
N ASP A 361 13.69 6.67 -6.78
CA ASP A 361 12.63 6.46 -5.80
C ASP A 361 13.12 6.95 -4.43
N ASN A 362 12.52 8.03 -3.92
CA ASN A 362 12.91 8.57 -2.61
C ASN A 362 12.38 7.74 -1.43
N ARG A 363 11.54 6.72 -1.69
CA ARG A 363 10.95 5.78 -0.72
C ARG A 363 10.20 6.41 0.45
N LEU A 364 9.85 7.70 0.36
CA LEU A 364 8.98 8.32 1.36
C LEU A 364 7.62 7.59 1.38
N PRO A 365 7.00 7.38 2.55
CA PRO A 365 5.66 6.80 2.60
C PRO A 365 4.62 7.83 2.15
N ASN A 366 3.68 7.46 1.28
CA ASN A 366 2.55 8.30 0.85
C ASN A 366 2.99 9.69 0.35
N PHE A 367 2.33 10.77 0.81
CA PHE A 367 2.51 12.15 0.33
C PHE A 367 3.98 12.59 0.26
N GLY A 368 4.45 13.03 -0.90
CA GLY A 368 5.84 13.44 -1.12
C GLY A 368 6.75 12.31 -1.64
N ARG A 369 6.24 11.07 -1.77
CA ARG A 369 6.97 10.05 -2.53
C ARG A 369 7.03 10.47 -4.00
N VAL A 370 8.23 10.38 -4.57
CA VAL A 370 8.44 10.60 -6.00
C VAL A 370 9.17 9.39 -6.57
N MET A 371 8.70 8.91 -7.72
CA MET A 371 9.32 7.83 -8.49
C MET A 371 9.45 8.24 -9.95
N ILE A 372 10.56 7.87 -10.59
CA ILE A 372 10.85 8.18 -11.98
C ILE A 372 11.24 6.89 -12.70
N PHE A 373 10.62 6.66 -13.85
CA PHE A 373 10.86 5.51 -14.72
C PHE A 373 11.25 6.01 -16.11
N GLU A 374 12.18 5.30 -16.74
CA GLU A 374 12.62 5.53 -18.12
C GLU A 374 12.50 4.22 -18.88
N GLN A 375 11.89 4.27 -20.07
CA GLN A 375 11.63 3.12 -20.92
C GLN A 375 11.89 3.50 -22.38
N ALA A 376 13.11 3.24 -22.86
CA ALA A 376 13.55 3.64 -24.20
C ALA A 376 12.66 3.08 -25.32
N ASP A 377 12.21 1.83 -25.17
CA ASP A 377 11.37 1.11 -26.14
C ASP A 377 9.86 1.25 -25.84
N ALA A 378 9.46 2.33 -25.16
CA ALA A 378 8.05 2.59 -24.87
C ALA A 378 7.24 2.79 -26.15
N PRO A 379 6.00 2.26 -26.23
CA PRO A 379 5.18 2.35 -27.42
C PRO A 379 4.62 3.76 -27.67
N LEU A 380 4.56 4.63 -26.65
CA LEU A 380 4.32 6.06 -26.79
C LEU A 380 5.63 6.82 -26.67
N ASP A 381 5.98 7.57 -27.72
CA ASP A 381 7.10 8.51 -27.73
C ASP A 381 6.70 9.82 -27.02
N ASP A 382 6.36 9.70 -25.74
CA ASP A 382 5.87 10.81 -24.93
C ASP A 382 6.23 10.60 -23.44
N SER A 383 6.01 11.62 -22.62
CA SER A 383 6.25 11.61 -21.18
C SER A 383 4.97 11.81 -20.38
N LEU A 384 4.89 11.14 -19.22
CA LEU A 384 3.78 11.20 -18.29
C LEU A 384 4.24 11.76 -16.95
N LEU A 385 3.57 12.80 -16.48
CA LEU A 385 3.62 13.23 -15.08
C LEU A 385 2.28 12.90 -14.41
N MET A 386 2.33 12.06 -13.38
CA MET A 386 1.16 11.62 -12.63
C MET A 386 1.21 12.09 -11.18
N PHE A 387 0.16 12.79 -10.74
CA PHE A 387 -0.06 13.15 -9.34
C PHE A 387 -1.16 12.24 -8.77
N GLY A 388 -0.76 11.16 -8.09
CA GLY A 388 -1.65 10.05 -7.74
C GLY A 388 -1.75 9.73 -6.25
N ALA A 389 -2.70 8.87 -5.89
CA ALA A 389 -2.90 8.31 -4.56
C ALA A 389 -2.42 6.83 -4.51
N SER A 390 -2.82 6.10 -3.47
CA SER A 390 -2.50 4.68 -3.32
C SER A 390 -2.99 3.79 -4.47
N SER A 391 -4.13 4.11 -5.09
CA SER A 391 -4.65 3.39 -6.27
C SER A 391 -3.78 3.61 -7.51
N GLY A 392 -3.05 4.72 -7.56
CA GLY A 392 -2.09 5.01 -8.63
C GLY A 392 -0.96 3.99 -8.73
N TYR A 393 -0.53 3.37 -7.63
CA TYR A 393 0.54 2.35 -7.69
C TYR A 393 0.16 1.16 -8.58
N THR A 394 -1.06 0.65 -8.48
CA THR A 394 -1.53 -0.41 -9.38
C THR A 394 -1.64 0.05 -10.84
N MET A 395 -1.92 1.33 -11.10
CA MET A 395 -1.87 1.89 -12.46
C MET A 395 -0.43 1.96 -13.00
N LEU A 396 0.56 2.24 -12.14
CA LEU A 396 1.98 2.31 -12.53
C LEU A 396 2.55 1.00 -13.06
N LYS A 397 1.95 -0.14 -12.71
CA LYS A 397 2.30 -1.44 -13.31
C LYS A 397 2.11 -1.44 -14.83
N TYR A 398 1.24 -0.57 -15.33
CA TYR A 398 0.91 -0.40 -16.75
C TYR A 398 1.50 0.90 -17.32
N LEU A 399 1.21 2.04 -16.70
CA LEU A 399 1.54 3.36 -17.24
C LEU A 399 3.02 3.54 -17.55
N ARG A 400 3.92 3.09 -16.67
CA ARG A 400 5.37 3.24 -16.88
C ARG A 400 5.92 2.46 -18.08
N ARG A 401 5.15 1.49 -18.60
CA ARG A 401 5.50 0.67 -19.76
C ARG A 401 5.00 1.28 -21.06
N LEU A 402 4.19 2.35 -20.99
CA LEU A 402 3.61 3.02 -22.16
C LEU A 402 4.40 4.25 -22.58
N PHE A 403 4.98 4.99 -21.64
CA PHE A 403 5.65 6.27 -21.87
C PHE A 403 7.17 6.14 -21.76
N LYS A 404 7.93 6.90 -22.56
CA LYS A 404 9.39 6.92 -22.48
C LYS A 404 9.88 7.38 -21.12
N ARG A 405 9.22 8.38 -20.55
CA ARG A 405 9.47 8.86 -19.19
C ARG A 405 8.16 8.91 -18.42
N CYS A 406 8.14 8.32 -17.22
CA CYS A 406 7.00 8.35 -16.34
C CYS A 406 7.44 8.83 -14.96
N VAL A 407 6.94 9.99 -14.54
CA VAL A 407 7.13 10.54 -13.19
C VAL A 407 5.85 10.36 -12.40
N PHE A 408 5.95 9.74 -11.24
CA PHE A 408 4.86 9.60 -10.29
C PHE A 408 5.16 10.36 -9.02
N VAL A 409 4.22 11.20 -8.62
CA VAL A 409 4.21 11.90 -7.34
C VAL A 409 3.02 11.40 -6.54
N HIS A 410 3.27 10.83 -5.36
CA HIS A 410 2.19 10.50 -4.45
C HIS A 410 1.72 11.79 -3.77
N SER A 411 0.58 12.30 -4.18
CA SER A 411 -0.02 13.54 -3.68
C SER A 411 -1.54 13.54 -3.76
N ALA A 412 -2.18 12.43 -4.14
CA ALA A 412 -3.64 12.29 -4.28
C ALA A 412 -4.30 13.40 -5.12
N GLY A 413 -3.71 13.72 -6.28
CA GLY A 413 -4.20 14.76 -7.17
C GLY A 413 -3.77 16.19 -6.80
N HIS A 414 -3.10 16.41 -5.66
CA HIS A 414 -2.48 17.69 -5.38
C HIS A 414 -1.33 17.93 -6.37
N VAL A 415 -1.37 19.05 -7.10
CA VAL A 415 -0.46 19.34 -8.21
C VAL A 415 0.61 20.32 -7.76
N ASP A 416 1.85 19.97 -8.05
CA ASP A 416 3.00 20.85 -7.85
C ASP A 416 3.32 21.54 -9.19
N PRO A 417 3.05 22.86 -9.31
CA PRO A 417 3.24 23.56 -10.57
C PRO A 417 4.72 23.76 -10.91
N ALA A 418 5.64 23.66 -9.94
CA ALA A 418 7.08 23.69 -10.22
C ALA A 418 7.53 22.40 -10.91
N LEU A 419 6.99 21.25 -10.48
CA LEU A 419 7.25 19.98 -11.16
C LEU A 419 6.63 19.93 -12.55
N VAL A 420 5.43 20.47 -12.75
CA VAL A 420 4.82 20.54 -14.10
C VAL A 420 5.68 21.38 -15.05
N ARG A 421 6.13 22.56 -14.61
CA ARG A 421 7.00 23.44 -15.43
C ARG A 421 8.37 22.83 -15.70
N HIS A 422 8.92 22.08 -14.74
CA HIS A 422 10.21 21.41 -14.89
C HIS A 422 10.13 20.26 -15.88
N GLU A 423 9.16 19.36 -15.70
CA GLU A 423 9.06 18.15 -16.54
C GLU A 423 8.54 18.44 -17.94
N GLN A 424 7.75 19.50 -18.13
CA GLN A 424 7.04 19.81 -19.39
C GLN A 424 6.45 18.54 -20.04
N PRO A 425 5.62 17.79 -19.30
CA PRO A 425 5.16 16.49 -19.76
C PRO A 425 4.25 16.64 -20.98
N GLY A 426 4.26 15.68 -21.92
CA GLY A 426 3.22 15.67 -22.95
C GLY A 426 1.87 15.15 -22.41
N ALA A 427 1.87 14.47 -21.27
CA ALA A 427 0.67 14.06 -20.55
C ALA A 427 0.73 14.37 -19.04
N LEU A 428 -0.26 15.10 -18.53
CA LEU A 428 -0.51 15.36 -17.12
C LEU A 428 -1.72 14.56 -16.64
N LEU A 429 -1.50 13.55 -15.79
CA LEU A 429 -2.54 12.70 -15.24
C LEU A 429 -2.75 12.97 -13.75
N LEU A 430 -3.94 13.45 -13.41
CA LEU A 430 -4.34 13.63 -12.02
C LEU A 430 -5.11 12.38 -11.57
N GLN A 431 -4.81 11.86 -10.37
CA GLN A 431 -5.53 10.72 -9.82
C GLN A 431 -5.82 10.91 -8.34
N SER A 432 -7.10 10.89 -7.99
CA SER A 432 -7.57 10.85 -6.61
C SER A 432 -8.53 9.67 -6.39
N ASN A 433 -8.72 9.30 -5.13
CA ASN A 433 -9.65 8.25 -4.75
C ASN A 433 -11.01 8.87 -4.40
N GLY A 434 -12.11 8.21 -4.73
CA GLY A 434 -13.48 8.71 -4.49
C GLY A 434 -13.72 9.12 -3.05
N ARG A 435 -13.14 8.40 -2.08
CA ARG A 435 -13.22 8.76 -0.65
C ARG A 435 -12.57 10.10 -0.30
N PHE A 436 -11.65 10.63 -1.11
CA PHE A 436 -11.00 11.92 -0.87
C PHE A 436 -11.77 13.10 -1.47
N LEU A 437 -12.92 12.88 -2.12
CA LEU A 437 -13.68 13.95 -2.76
C LEU A 437 -14.32 14.95 -1.78
N VAL A 438 -14.26 14.67 -0.47
CA VAL A 438 -14.73 15.55 0.60
C VAL A 438 -13.97 16.87 0.69
N GLU A 439 -12.76 16.93 0.12
CA GLU A 439 -11.95 18.14 0.00
C GLU A 439 -11.25 18.13 -1.37
N PRO A 440 -11.35 19.21 -2.17
CA PRO A 440 -10.65 19.28 -3.44
C PRO A 440 -9.13 19.30 -3.22
N PRO A 441 -8.35 18.61 -4.07
CA PRO A 441 -6.91 18.80 -4.07
C PRO A 441 -6.53 20.24 -4.47
N ARG A 442 -5.26 20.58 -4.27
CA ARG A 442 -4.72 21.91 -4.55
C ARG A 442 -3.74 21.88 -5.72
N THR A 443 -3.66 22.95 -6.50
CA THR A 443 -2.70 23.11 -7.62
C THR A 443 -1.47 23.96 -7.27
N ASP A 444 -1.26 24.24 -5.99
CA ASP A 444 -0.12 24.96 -5.43
C ASP A 444 0.67 24.09 -4.43
N PHE A 445 0.62 22.77 -4.60
CA PHE A 445 1.25 21.85 -3.67
C PHE A 445 2.78 21.94 -3.71
N ASP A 446 3.39 22.10 -2.55
CA ASP A 446 4.85 22.13 -2.41
C ASP A 446 5.39 20.71 -2.12
N THR A 447 5.74 19.97 -3.19
CA THR A 447 6.32 18.64 -3.04
C THR A 447 7.65 18.71 -2.31
N ARG A 448 8.46 19.73 -2.56
CA ARG A 448 9.77 19.90 -1.94
C ARG A 448 9.64 20.12 -0.43
N GLY A 449 8.78 21.03 0.00
CA GLY A 449 8.49 21.26 1.41
C GLY A 449 7.92 20.00 2.09
N ARG A 450 7.07 19.25 1.39
CA ARG A 450 6.55 17.97 1.91
C ARG A 450 7.65 16.91 2.08
N VAL A 451 8.56 16.79 1.11
CA VAL A 451 9.74 15.91 1.17
C VAL A 451 10.62 16.31 2.36
N ALA A 452 10.96 17.59 2.48
CA ALA A 452 11.77 18.14 3.56
C ALA A 452 11.19 17.81 4.95
N ALA A 453 9.90 18.10 5.15
CA ALA A 453 9.22 17.81 6.40
C ALA A 453 9.26 16.32 6.77
N LYS A 454 9.09 15.42 5.78
CA LYS A 454 9.16 13.98 6.03
C LYS A 454 10.55 13.46 6.31
N LEU A 455 11.57 14.05 5.70
CA LEU A 455 12.96 13.67 5.95
C LEU A 455 13.43 14.09 7.34
N ALA A 456 12.92 15.21 7.88
CA ALA A 456 13.19 15.63 9.26
C ALA A 456 12.71 14.60 10.30
N GLU A 457 11.64 13.88 10.01
CA GLU A 457 11.05 12.85 10.87
C GLU A 457 11.40 11.41 10.42
N ALA A 458 12.28 11.27 9.43
CA ALA A 458 12.54 9.98 8.80
C ALA A 458 13.32 9.02 9.72
N SER A 459 12.98 7.73 9.59
CA SER A 459 13.75 6.65 10.20
C SER A 459 15.19 6.64 9.69
N GLU A 460 16.11 6.09 10.47
CA GLU A 460 17.52 5.97 10.08
C GLU A 460 17.69 5.22 8.75
N GLY A 461 16.93 4.14 8.54
CA GLY A 461 16.97 3.39 7.28
C GLY A 461 16.50 4.20 6.07
N LEU A 462 15.49 5.05 6.24
CA LEU A 462 15.04 5.95 5.16
C LEU A 462 16.06 7.06 4.90
N ARG A 463 16.67 7.63 5.94
CA ARG A 463 17.76 8.61 5.78
C ARG A 463 18.98 8.00 5.08
N ALA A 464 19.38 6.78 5.46
CA ALA A 464 20.47 6.07 4.80
C ALA A 464 20.18 5.80 3.32
N HIS A 465 18.94 5.40 2.99
CA HIS A 465 18.52 5.25 1.59
C HIS A 465 18.63 6.56 0.81
N VAL A 466 18.15 7.68 1.38
CA VAL A 466 18.20 8.99 0.73
C VAL A 466 19.64 9.48 0.56
N GLN A 467 20.51 9.24 1.54
CA GLN A 467 21.94 9.53 1.42
C GLN A 467 22.61 8.71 0.32
N ALA A 468 22.33 7.40 0.26
CA ALA A 468 22.84 6.54 -0.81
C ALA A 468 22.35 7.01 -2.18
N LEU A 469 21.07 7.41 -2.28
CA LEU A 469 20.52 7.99 -3.50
C LEU A 469 21.27 9.28 -3.88
N LEU A 470 21.44 10.23 -2.96
CA LEU A 470 22.20 11.47 -3.20
C LEU A 470 23.65 11.21 -3.67
N GLN A 471 24.31 10.17 -3.17
CA GLN A 471 25.65 9.78 -3.60
C GLN A 471 25.71 9.29 -5.05
N THR A 472 24.65 8.64 -5.54
CA THR A 472 24.58 8.27 -6.97
C THR A 472 24.43 9.48 -7.89
N GLY A 473 23.83 10.57 -7.37
CA GLY A 473 23.61 11.81 -8.10
C GLY A 473 22.62 11.68 -9.27
N PRO A 474 22.19 12.81 -9.86
CA PRO A 474 21.37 12.78 -11.04
C PRO A 474 22.16 12.22 -12.21
N THR A 475 21.64 11.17 -12.83
CA THR A 475 22.21 10.58 -14.04
C THR A 475 21.81 11.32 -15.33
N ASP A 476 20.85 12.25 -15.24
CA ASP A 476 20.40 13.17 -16.29
C ASP A 476 20.12 14.55 -15.68
N ALA A 477 20.30 15.62 -16.46
CA ALA A 477 19.90 16.97 -16.07
C ALA A 477 18.42 17.03 -15.66
N ALA A 478 17.54 16.26 -16.33
CA ALA A 478 16.12 16.17 -16.01
C ALA A 478 15.84 15.69 -14.57
N ASP A 479 16.74 14.91 -13.97
CA ASP A 479 16.55 14.38 -12.62
C ASP A 479 17.02 15.37 -11.53
N THR A 480 17.77 16.41 -11.91
CA THR A 480 18.45 17.34 -10.97
C THR A 480 17.52 17.93 -9.92
N PRO A 481 16.30 18.43 -10.25
CA PRO A 481 15.43 19.01 -9.23
C PRO A 481 14.98 18.01 -8.17
N TYR A 482 14.79 16.74 -8.52
CA TYR A 482 14.40 15.71 -7.55
C TYR A 482 15.50 15.43 -6.55
N PHE A 483 16.76 15.40 -6.99
CA PHE A 483 17.91 15.28 -6.09
C PHE A 483 18.06 16.54 -5.22
N ALA A 484 17.84 17.73 -5.78
CA ALA A 484 17.86 18.98 -5.03
C ALA A 484 16.76 19.04 -3.93
N MET A 485 15.62 18.37 -4.13
CA MET A 485 14.58 18.24 -3.10
C MET A 485 15.06 17.43 -1.89
N LEU A 486 15.94 16.43 -2.11
CA LEU A 486 16.51 15.60 -1.04
C LEU A 486 17.64 16.31 -0.29
N GLY A 487 18.50 17.03 -1.02
CA GLY A 487 19.71 17.65 -0.46
C GLY A 487 19.46 18.86 0.46
N ALA A 488 18.26 19.45 0.43
CA ALA A 488 17.91 20.57 1.31
C ALA A 488 17.76 20.19 2.80
N CYS A 489 17.80 18.89 3.12
CA CYS A 489 17.59 18.35 4.46
C CYS A 489 18.59 17.25 4.86
N ALA A 490 19.64 17.01 4.05
CA ALA A 490 20.66 15.98 4.28
C ALA A 490 21.84 16.52 5.09
#